data_AF-A0A7K9SSX3-F1
#
_entry.id   AF-A0A7K9SSX3-F1
#
_cell.length_a   1.000
_cell.length_b   1.000
_cell.length_c   1.000
_cell.angle_alpha   90.00
_cell.angle_beta   90.00
_cell.angle_gamma   90.00
#
_symmetry.space_group_name_H-M   'P 1'
#
loop_
_entity.id
_entity.type
_entity.pdbx_description
1 polymer ?
#
loop_
_entity_poly.entity_id
_entity_poly.type
_entity_poly.pdbx_seq_one_letter_code
_entity_poly.pdbx_strand_id
1 'polypeptide(L)'
;AAEQGRPPEHTSKFYAKGALQYLVPILTQTLTKQDENDDDDDWNPCKAAGVCLMLLATCCEDDIVPHVLPFIKEHIKNPDWRYRDAAVLAFGSILEGPEPNQLKPLVIQAMPTLIELMKDPSVVVRDTTAWTVGRICEMLPEAAINDIYLAPLLQCLMEGLSAEPRVASNVCWAFSSLAEAAYEAADVADDQEEPATYCLSSSFELIVQKLLETADRPDGHQNNLRSSAYESLMEIVKNSAKDCYPAVQKTTLVIMERLQQVLQMESHIQSTSDRIQFNDLQSLLCATLQNVLRKVQHQDALQISDVVMASLLRMFQSTAGSGGVQEDALMAVGTLVEVLGGEFLKYMDAFKPFLGIGLKNYAEYQVCLSTVGLVGDLCRALQSNILPFCDEVMQLLLENLGVSSAAAGFQLPAFKPPGREGLCRCHQDTAEACSPLPFQTDYDMVDYLNELREGCLEAYTGIIQGLKGDQENVHPDVMLVQPRVEFILSYIDHIAGDEDHTDGVVACAAGLIGDLCTAFGKDVLKLVEARPMIHELLTEGRRSKTNKTKTLATWATKELRKLKNQA
;
A
#
# COMPACT_ATOMS: atom_id res chain seq x y z
N ALA A 1 -1.07 0.28 -28.58
CA ALA A 1 -0.76 0.15 -30.02
C ALA A 1 -1.45 -1.05 -30.68
N ALA A 2 -1.04 -2.29 -30.39
CA ALA A 2 -1.61 -3.50 -31.03
C ALA A 2 -3.12 -3.68 -30.79
N GLU A 3 -3.62 -3.40 -29.58
CA GLU A 3 -5.05 -3.47 -29.24
C GLU A 3 -5.90 -2.40 -29.96
N GLN A 4 -5.26 -1.32 -30.44
CA GLN A 4 -5.90 -0.23 -31.19
C GLN A 4 -5.65 -0.33 -32.71
N GLY A 5 -5.02 -1.42 -33.19
CA GLY A 5 -4.66 -1.60 -34.60
C GLY A 5 -3.64 -0.58 -35.13
N ARG A 6 -2.92 0.12 -34.23
CA ARG A 6 -1.87 1.09 -34.58
C ARG A 6 -0.49 0.44 -34.42
N PRO A 7 0.49 0.73 -35.30
CA PRO A 7 1.87 0.30 -35.07
C PRO A 7 2.42 0.95 -33.79
N PRO A 8 3.29 0.26 -33.02
CA PRO A 8 3.92 0.85 -31.84
C PRO A 8 4.75 2.07 -32.26
N GLU A 9 4.67 3.17 -31.50
CA GLU A 9 5.56 4.34 -31.70
C GLU A 9 7.03 3.95 -31.54
N HIS A 10 7.30 2.99 -30.65
CA HIS A 10 8.60 2.38 -30.45
C HIS A 10 8.50 0.85 -30.56
N THR A 11 9.16 0.27 -31.55
CA THR A 11 9.33 -1.19 -31.68
C THR A 11 10.63 -1.62 -31.00
N SER A 12 10.58 -2.64 -30.15
CA SER A 12 11.79 -3.23 -29.57
C SER A 12 12.76 -3.67 -30.66
N LYS A 13 14.02 -3.24 -30.56
CA LYS A 13 15.09 -3.64 -31.47
C LYS A 13 15.88 -4.85 -30.94
N PHE A 14 15.44 -5.44 -29.83
CA PHE A 14 16.06 -6.62 -29.20
C PHE A 14 17.57 -6.46 -28.92
N TYR A 15 18.04 -5.24 -28.66
CA TYR A 15 19.45 -4.99 -28.38
C TYR A 15 19.96 -5.73 -27.14
N ALA A 16 19.17 -5.76 -26.07
CA ALA A 16 19.51 -6.50 -24.85
C ALA A 16 19.70 -8.00 -25.13
N LYS A 17 18.70 -8.61 -25.78
CA LYS A 17 18.74 -10.02 -26.21
C LYS A 17 19.95 -10.33 -27.11
N GLY A 18 20.24 -9.47 -28.08
CA GLY A 18 21.40 -9.64 -28.97
C GLY A 18 22.77 -9.47 -28.28
N ALA A 19 22.82 -8.72 -27.17
CA ALA A 19 24.04 -8.47 -26.42
C ALA A 19 24.25 -9.43 -25.24
N LEU A 20 23.27 -10.25 -24.89
CA LEU A 20 23.23 -11.05 -23.65
C LEU A 20 24.47 -11.94 -23.46
N GLN A 21 24.92 -12.60 -24.54
CA GLN A 21 26.11 -13.47 -24.53
C GLN A 21 27.42 -12.74 -24.19
N TYR A 22 27.47 -11.41 -24.38
CA TYR A 22 28.63 -10.58 -24.06
C TYR A 22 28.49 -9.92 -22.69
N LEU A 23 27.27 -9.53 -22.32
CA LEU A 23 26.99 -8.84 -21.07
C LEU A 23 27.10 -9.79 -19.88
N VAL A 24 26.48 -10.97 -19.94
CA VAL A 24 26.40 -11.89 -18.80
C VAL A 24 27.79 -12.25 -18.22
N PRO A 25 28.80 -12.65 -19.01
CA PRO A 25 30.13 -12.95 -18.47
C PRO A 25 30.82 -11.75 -17.80
N ILE A 26 30.59 -10.54 -18.31
CA ILE A 26 31.14 -9.31 -17.74
C ILE A 26 30.46 -9.02 -16.40
N LEU A 27 29.13 -9.15 -16.36
CA LEU A 27 28.33 -8.90 -15.17
C LEU A 27 28.68 -9.90 -14.07
N THR A 28 28.67 -11.21 -14.34
CA THR A 28 28.99 -12.23 -13.32
C THR A 28 30.41 -12.10 -12.78
N GLN A 29 31.39 -11.73 -13.62
CA GLN A 29 32.74 -11.44 -13.15
C GLN A 29 32.85 -10.10 -12.38
N THR A 30 31.95 -9.15 -12.63
CA THR A 30 31.87 -7.91 -11.88
C THR A 30 31.23 -8.12 -10.50
N LEU A 31 30.31 -9.08 -10.38
CA LEU A 31 29.77 -9.50 -9.09
C LEU A 31 30.84 -9.99 -8.11
N THR A 32 32.00 -10.48 -8.58
CA THR A 32 33.10 -10.94 -7.70
C THR A 32 33.95 -9.80 -7.13
N LYS A 33 33.53 -8.55 -7.30
CA LYS A 33 34.25 -7.34 -6.86
C LYS A 33 33.53 -6.70 -5.66
N GLN A 34 33.05 -7.52 -4.75
CA GLN A 34 32.44 -7.06 -3.50
C GLN A 34 33.46 -6.29 -2.66
N ASP A 35 33.00 -5.20 -2.04
CA ASP A 35 33.76 -4.49 -1.01
C ASP A 35 33.62 -5.24 0.32
N GLU A 36 34.72 -5.40 1.05
CA GLU A 36 34.70 -6.01 2.39
C GLU A 36 34.19 -5.03 3.45
N ASN A 37 34.27 -3.72 3.18
CA ASN A 37 33.73 -2.66 4.02
C ASN A 37 32.49 -2.02 3.38
N ASP A 38 31.63 -2.85 2.77
CA ASP A 38 30.42 -2.40 2.09
C ASP A 38 29.57 -1.53 3.02
N ASP A 39 29.35 -0.28 2.60
CA ASP A 39 28.34 0.61 3.15
C ASP A 39 27.08 0.44 2.29
N ASP A 40 25.91 0.28 2.92
CA ASP A 40 24.66 0.03 2.21
C ASP A 40 24.33 1.18 1.24
N ASP A 41 24.69 2.41 1.62
CA ASP A 41 24.46 3.64 0.85
C ASP A 41 25.41 3.81 -0.36
N ASP A 42 26.49 3.04 -0.44
CA ASP A 42 27.47 3.15 -1.53
C ASP A 42 26.99 2.45 -2.80
N TRP A 43 26.92 3.18 -3.92
CA TRP A 43 26.61 2.59 -5.23
C TRP A 43 27.88 2.24 -6.01
N ASN A 44 28.21 0.96 -6.05
CA ASN A 44 29.44 0.45 -6.68
C ASN A 44 29.15 -0.46 -7.90
N PRO A 45 30.17 -0.80 -8.73
CA PRO A 45 29.99 -1.65 -9.90
C PRO A 45 29.43 -3.05 -9.61
N CYS A 46 29.67 -3.61 -8.42
CA CYS A 46 29.13 -4.91 -8.03
C CYS A 46 27.61 -4.84 -7.86
N LYS A 47 27.11 -3.87 -7.08
CA LYS A 47 25.66 -3.62 -6.91
C LYS A 47 24.99 -3.31 -8.26
N ALA A 48 25.62 -2.46 -9.09
CA ALA A 48 25.12 -2.14 -10.42
C ALA A 48 25.06 -3.36 -11.35
N ALA A 49 26.02 -4.28 -11.26
CA ALA A 49 26.02 -5.50 -12.05
C ALA A 49 24.88 -6.45 -11.64
N GLY A 50 24.56 -6.56 -10.34
CA GLY A 50 23.41 -7.32 -9.85
C GLY A 50 22.08 -6.77 -10.39
N VAL A 51 21.88 -5.46 -10.27
CA VAL A 51 20.68 -4.80 -10.82
C VAL A 51 20.58 -4.93 -12.34
N CYS A 52 21.69 -4.76 -13.05
CA CYS A 52 21.71 -4.96 -14.50
C CYS A 52 21.35 -6.41 -14.89
N LEU A 53 21.80 -7.40 -14.11
CA LEU A 53 21.45 -8.80 -14.34
C LEU A 53 19.95 -9.06 -14.11
N MET A 54 19.36 -8.48 -13.06
CA MET A 54 17.90 -8.54 -12.81
C MET A 54 17.10 -7.92 -13.95
N LEU A 55 17.49 -6.73 -14.42
CA LEU A 55 16.84 -6.06 -15.56
C LEU A 55 16.97 -6.85 -16.86
N LEU A 56 18.10 -7.53 -17.08
CA LEU A 56 18.26 -8.41 -18.23
C LEU A 56 17.39 -9.65 -18.11
N ALA A 57 17.17 -10.18 -16.90
CA ALA A 57 16.30 -11.32 -16.66
C ALA A 57 14.84 -10.98 -16.96
N THR A 58 14.34 -9.84 -16.48
CA THR A 58 12.97 -9.39 -16.79
C THR A 58 12.78 -8.92 -18.23
N CYS A 59 13.85 -8.46 -18.90
CA CYS A 59 13.80 -8.02 -20.29
C CYS A 59 13.95 -9.17 -21.32
N CYS A 60 14.75 -10.19 -21.00
CA CYS A 60 15.09 -11.28 -21.92
C CYS A 60 14.53 -12.66 -21.49
N GLU A 61 13.91 -12.73 -20.32
CA GLU A 61 13.19 -13.91 -19.81
C GLU A 61 14.08 -15.17 -19.87
N ASP A 62 13.57 -16.27 -20.44
CA ASP A 62 14.26 -17.57 -20.48
C ASP A 62 15.64 -17.55 -21.16
N ASP A 63 15.89 -16.59 -22.05
CA ASP A 63 17.15 -16.51 -22.80
C ASP A 63 18.37 -16.30 -21.89
N ILE A 64 18.18 -15.73 -20.68
CA ILE A 64 19.28 -15.46 -19.75
C ILE A 64 19.78 -16.70 -19.01
N VAL A 65 18.87 -17.64 -18.73
CA VAL A 65 19.12 -18.84 -17.92
C VAL A 65 20.32 -19.65 -18.43
N PRO A 66 20.43 -20.02 -19.71
CA PRO A 66 21.57 -20.80 -20.21
C PRO A 66 22.92 -20.06 -20.13
N HIS A 67 22.92 -18.74 -20.01
CA HIS A 67 24.15 -17.94 -19.92
C HIS A 67 24.65 -17.79 -18.49
N VAL A 68 23.74 -17.75 -17.51
CA VAL A 68 24.09 -17.55 -16.08
C VAL A 68 24.31 -18.87 -15.34
N LEU A 69 23.53 -19.91 -15.64
CA LEU A 69 23.63 -21.21 -14.94
C LEU A 69 25.03 -21.85 -14.93
N PRO A 70 25.85 -21.79 -16.01
CA PRO A 70 27.20 -22.34 -15.97
C PRO A 70 28.07 -21.71 -14.88
N PHE A 71 28.03 -20.38 -14.75
CA PHE A 71 28.77 -19.64 -13.72
C PHE A 71 28.31 -20.04 -12.32
N ILE A 72 26.99 -20.14 -12.10
CA ILE A 72 26.44 -20.56 -10.80
C ILE A 72 26.95 -21.95 -10.43
N LYS A 73 26.80 -22.93 -11.32
CA LYS A 73 27.21 -24.32 -11.05
C LYS A 73 28.70 -24.47 -10.79
N GLU A 74 29.53 -23.67 -11.45
CA GLU A 74 30.98 -23.66 -11.27
C GLU A 74 31.39 -23.08 -9.91
N HIS A 75 30.72 -21.99 -9.48
CA HIS A 75 31.20 -21.17 -8.37
C HIS A 75 30.43 -21.31 -7.05
N ILE A 76 29.25 -21.95 -7.03
CA ILE A 76 28.41 -22.06 -5.83
C ILE A 76 29.08 -22.78 -4.63
N LYS A 77 30.09 -23.63 -4.91
CA LYS A 77 30.91 -24.31 -3.89
C LYS A 77 32.38 -23.91 -3.92
N ASN A 78 32.71 -22.76 -4.53
CA ASN A 78 34.08 -22.29 -4.64
C ASN A 78 34.67 -22.02 -3.24
N PRO A 79 35.96 -22.28 -2.97
CA PRO A 79 36.58 -21.92 -1.69
C PRO A 79 36.64 -20.40 -1.44
N ASP A 80 36.73 -19.59 -2.50
CA ASP A 80 36.69 -18.13 -2.41
C ASP A 80 35.24 -17.65 -2.20
N TRP A 81 35.03 -16.94 -1.09
CA TRP A 81 33.71 -16.43 -0.73
C TRP A 81 33.17 -15.43 -1.76
N ARG A 82 34.03 -14.68 -2.46
CA ARG A 82 33.61 -13.72 -3.51
C ARG A 82 32.92 -14.41 -4.67
N TYR A 83 33.41 -15.58 -5.04
CA TYR A 83 32.82 -16.40 -6.11
C TYR A 83 31.58 -17.14 -5.63
N ARG A 84 31.55 -17.63 -4.38
CA ARG A 84 30.33 -18.22 -3.80
C ARG A 84 29.20 -17.20 -3.76
N ASP A 85 29.48 -16.03 -3.20
CA ASP A 85 28.53 -14.92 -3.09
C ASP A 85 28.01 -14.49 -4.46
N ALA A 86 28.92 -14.25 -5.42
CA ALA A 86 28.54 -13.89 -6.79
C ALA A 86 27.65 -14.96 -7.46
N ALA A 87 27.88 -16.25 -7.18
CA ALA A 87 27.05 -17.34 -7.70
C ALA A 87 25.64 -17.32 -7.09
N VAL A 88 25.52 -17.07 -5.78
CA VAL A 88 24.22 -16.94 -5.09
C VAL A 88 23.47 -15.71 -5.59
N LEU A 89 24.13 -14.55 -5.66
CA LEU A 89 23.54 -13.30 -6.16
C LEU A 89 23.07 -13.44 -7.61
N ALA A 90 23.87 -14.06 -8.48
CA ALA A 90 23.49 -14.32 -9.85
C ALA A 90 22.28 -15.27 -9.94
N PHE A 91 22.17 -16.25 -9.03
CA PHE A 91 21.01 -17.13 -8.97
C PHE A 91 19.74 -16.39 -8.55
N GLY A 92 19.78 -15.59 -7.48
CA GLY A 92 18.64 -14.78 -7.03
C GLY A 92 18.22 -13.72 -8.05
N SER A 93 19.17 -13.16 -8.80
CA SER A 93 18.92 -12.13 -9.81
C SER A 93 18.11 -12.61 -11.01
N ILE A 94 18.09 -13.92 -11.30
CA ILE A 94 17.38 -14.49 -12.46
C ILE A 94 16.08 -15.21 -12.08
N LEU A 95 15.60 -15.05 -10.84
CA LEU A 95 14.36 -15.68 -10.38
C LEU A 95 13.09 -14.97 -10.86
N GLU A 96 13.22 -13.76 -11.39
CA GLU A 96 12.15 -12.98 -12.00
C GLU A 96 12.43 -12.76 -13.49
N GLY A 97 11.42 -12.96 -14.33
CA GLY A 97 11.52 -12.87 -15.79
C GLY A 97 11.32 -14.21 -16.48
N PRO A 98 12.22 -15.21 -16.33
CA PRO A 98 12.04 -16.53 -16.92
C PRO A 98 10.76 -17.23 -16.48
N GLU A 99 10.26 -18.16 -17.30
CA GLU A 99 9.03 -18.88 -17.00
C GLU A 99 9.18 -19.68 -15.69
N PRO A 100 8.21 -19.58 -14.75
CA PRO A 100 8.27 -20.31 -13.48
C PRO A 100 8.45 -21.82 -13.65
N ASN A 101 7.86 -22.41 -14.70
CA ASN A 101 7.99 -23.84 -14.98
C ASN A 101 9.44 -24.27 -15.31
N GLN A 102 10.24 -23.37 -15.88
CA GLN A 102 11.66 -23.60 -16.15
C GLN A 102 12.51 -23.40 -14.88
N LEU A 103 12.17 -22.44 -14.04
CA LEU A 103 12.92 -22.11 -12.81
C LEU A 103 12.67 -23.08 -11.65
N LYS A 104 11.41 -23.50 -11.42
CA LYS A 104 11.02 -24.41 -10.34
C LYS A 104 11.95 -25.62 -10.14
N PRO A 105 12.25 -26.45 -11.17
CA PRO A 105 13.12 -27.60 -10.97
C PRO A 105 14.57 -27.22 -10.62
N LEU A 106 15.04 -26.06 -11.06
CA LEU A 106 16.38 -25.55 -10.73
C LEU A 106 16.44 -25.10 -9.28
N VAL A 107 15.41 -24.39 -8.80
CA VAL A 107 15.30 -23.95 -7.41
C VAL A 107 15.22 -25.15 -6.47
N ILE A 108 14.34 -26.12 -6.74
CA ILE A 108 14.21 -27.34 -5.93
C ILE A 108 15.56 -28.07 -5.80
N GLN A 109 16.35 -28.15 -6.89
CA GLN A 109 17.69 -28.75 -6.85
C GLN A 109 18.70 -27.91 -6.06
N ALA A 110 18.54 -26.58 -6.04
CA ALA A 110 19.42 -25.66 -5.32
C ALA A 110 19.09 -25.57 -3.82
N MET A 111 17.86 -25.87 -3.39
CA MET A 111 17.40 -25.73 -1.99
C MET A 111 18.36 -26.34 -0.95
N PRO A 112 18.86 -27.58 -1.09
CA PRO A 112 19.81 -28.12 -0.11
C PRO A 112 21.09 -27.29 0.02
N THR A 113 21.60 -26.77 -1.11
CA THR A 113 22.82 -25.95 -1.11
C THR A 113 22.56 -24.57 -0.51
N LEU A 114 21.39 -23.96 -0.78
CA LEU A 114 21.02 -22.68 -0.17
C LEU A 114 20.86 -22.81 1.35
N ILE A 115 20.24 -23.88 1.83
CA ILE A 115 20.12 -24.18 3.27
C ILE A 115 21.51 -24.35 3.91
N GLU A 116 22.46 -24.98 3.23
CA GLU A 116 23.86 -25.04 3.69
C GLU A 116 24.52 -23.66 3.72
N LEU A 117 24.31 -22.83 2.70
CA LEU A 117 24.92 -21.50 2.55
C LEU A 117 24.37 -20.47 3.54
N MET A 118 23.15 -20.65 4.07
CA MET A 118 22.65 -19.89 5.23
C MET A 118 23.55 -20.04 6.47
N LYS A 119 24.42 -21.07 6.49
CA LYS A 119 25.40 -21.34 7.55
C LYS A 119 26.85 -21.16 7.08
N ASP A 120 27.07 -20.52 5.93
CA ASP A 120 28.42 -20.25 5.40
C ASP A 120 29.21 -19.41 6.41
N PRO A 121 30.54 -19.62 6.56
CA PRO A 121 31.36 -18.80 7.46
C PRO A 121 31.39 -17.31 7.07
N SER A 122 31.24 -16.97 5.79
CA SER A 122 31.22 -15.58 5.32
C SER A 122 29.87 -14.92 5.56
N VAL A 123 29.88 -13.77 6.24
CA VAL A 123 28.66 -12.96 6.48
C VAL A 123 28.04 -12.53 5.15
N VAL A 124 28.85 -12.13 4.16
CA VAL A 124 28.38 -11.66 2.85
C VAL A 124 27.64 -12.77 2.11
N VAL A 125 28.16 -14.00 2.17
CA VAL A 125 27.49 -15.15 1.54
C VAL A 125 26.16 -15.44 2.23
N ARG A 126 26.10 -15.41 3.58
CA ARG A 126 24.85 -15.63 4.33
C ARG A 126 23.81 -14.54 4.01
N ASP A 127 24.26 -13.30 3.89
CA ASP A 127 23.42 -12.13 3.57
C ASP A 127 22.74 -12.29 2.20
N THR A 128 23.53 -12.51 1.15
CA THR A 128 23.03 -12.77 -0.20
C THR A 128 22.18 -14.04 -0.28
N THR A 129 22.50 -15.06 0.53
CA THR A 129 21.69 -16.28 0.61
C THR A 129 20.33 -16.01 1.23
N ALA A 130 20.26 -15.22 2.31
CA ALA A 130 19.00 -14.83 2.94
C ALA A 130 18.12 -14.04 1.96
N TRP A 131 18.70 -13.09 1.23
CA TRP A 131 18.01 -12.37 0.15
C TRP A 131 17.53 -13.31 -0.96
N THR A 132 18.38 -14.25 -1.40
CA THR A 132 17.98 -15.21 -2.44
C THR A 132 16.85 -16.13 -1.98
N VAL A 133 16.86 -16.54 -0.71
CA VAL A 133 15.77 -17.32 -0.11
C VAL A 133 14.46 -16.52 -0.07
N GLY A 134 14.50 -15.25 0.37
CA GLY A 134 13.30 -14.42 0.36
C GLY A 134 12.72 -14.24 -1.05
N ARG A 135 13.59 -14.09 -2.06
CA ARG A 135 13.17 -13.98 -3.47
C ARG A 135 12.61 -15.29 -4.02
N ILE A 136 13.05 -16.45 -3.52
CA ILE A 136 12.40 -17.73 -3.79
C ILE A 136 11.00 -17.78 -3.18
N CYS A 137 10.83 -17.33 -1.93
CA CYS A 137 9.53 -17.28 -1.27
C CYS A 137 8.54 -16.37 -2.03
N GLU A 138 9.01 -15.23 -2.52
CA GLU A 138 8.22 -14.26 -3.29
C GLU A 138 7.86 -14.78 -4.70
N MET A 139 8.86 -15.22 -5.47
CA MET A 139 8.66 -15.51 -6.90
C MET A 139 8.26 -16.96 -7.19
N LEU A 140 8.72 -17.90 -6.38
CA LEU A 140 8.60 -19.35 -6.61
C LEU A 140 8.22 -20.09 -5.31
N PRO A 141 7.12 -19.69 -4.64
CA PRO A 141 6.78 -20.14 -3.29
C PRO A 141 6.64 -21.66 -3.17
N GLU A 142 6.18 -22.35 -4.22
CA GLU A 142 6.03 -23.82 -4.26
C GLU A 142 7.35 -24.58 -3.99
N ALA A 143 8.51 -23.95 -4.25
CA ALA A 143 9.80 -24.56 -3.95
C ALA A 143 10.15 -24.46 -2.45
N ALA A 144 9.71 -23.40 -1.78
CA ALA A 144 9.91 -23.16 -0.34
C ALA A 144 8.84 -23.87 0.51
N ILE A 145 7.57 -23.76 0.12
CA ILE A 145 6.41 -24.42 0.74
C ILE A 145 6.31 -25.85 0.21
N ASN A 146 7.31 -26.64 0.61
CA ASN A 146 7.46 -28.03 0.23
C ASN A 146 7.64 -28.88 1.50
N ASP A 147 6.96 -30.03 1.58
CA ASP A 147 7.04 -30.93 2.74
C ASP A 147 8.47 -31.33 3.14
N ILE A 148 9.40 -31.34 2.17
CA ILE A 148 10.80 -31.71 2.39
C ILE A 148 11.60 -30.52 2.93
N TYR A 149 11.38 -29.31 2.40
CA TYR A 149 12.26 -28.17 2.60
C TYR A 149 11.71 -27.12 3.56
N LEU A 150 10.40 -27.05 3.78
CA LEU A 150 9.80 -26.01 4.62
C LEU A 150 10.33 -26.07 6.07
N ALA A 151 10.34 -27.26 6.68
CA ALA A 151 10.83 -27.42 8.06
C ALA A 151 12.30 -27.01 8.24
N PRO A 152 13.27 -27.51 7.44
CA PRO A 152 14.67 -27.08 7.57
C PRO A 152 14.87 -25.61 7.17
N LEU A 153 14.08 -25.09 6.24
CA LEU A 153 14.11 -23.67 5.85
C LEU A 153 13.68 -22.78 7.02
N LEU A 154 12.54 -23.08 7.65
CA LEU A 154 12.05 -22.36 8.83
C LEU A 154 13.07 -22.40 9.97
N GLN A 155 13.70 -23.55 10.22
CA GLN A 155 14.76 -23.64 11.22
C GLN A 155 15.93 -22.71 10.90
N CYS A 156 16.39 -22.68 9.65
CA CYS A 156 17.50 -21.82 9.24
C CYS A 156 17.14 -20.34 9.31
N LEU A 157 15.92 -19.95 8.92
CA LEU A 157 15.46 -18.57 9.05
C LEU A 157 15.33 -18.16 10.53
N MET A 158 14.80 -19.02 11.40
CA MET A 158 14.72 -18.74 12.84
C MET A 158 16.11 -18.58 13.48
N GLU A 159 17.10 -19.39 13.07
CA GLU A 159 18.49 -19.23 13.49
C GLU A 159 19.09 -17.92 12.93
N GLY A 160 18.77 -17.58 11.68
CA GLY A 160 19.23 -16.39 10.97
C GLY A 160 18.79 -15.05 11.57
N LEU A 161 17.65 -15.01 12.27
CA LEU A 161 17.19 -13.81 13.01
C LEU A 161 18.19 -13.38 14.11
N SER A 162 19.01 -14.32 14.61
CA SER A 162 20.07 -14.04 15.60
C SER A 162 21.43 -13.71 14.97
N ALA A 163 21.55 -13.67 13.64
CA ALA A 163 22.80 -13.37 12.94
C ALA A 163 23.13 -11.86 12.95
N GLU A 164 24.20 -11.46 12.27
CA GLU A 164 24.57 -10.05 12.11
C GLU A 164 23.43 -9.25 11.45
N PRO A 165 23.28 -7.94 11.76
CA PRO A 165 22.13 -7.14 11.32
C PRO A 165 21.82 -7.24 9.82
N ARG A 166 22.83 -7.16 8.94
CA ARG A 166 22.64 -7.31 7.49
C ARG A 166 21.94 -8.61 7.09
N VAL A 167 22.36 -9.73 7.69
CA VAL A 167 21.76 -11.05 7.42
C VAL A 167 20.37 -11.13 8.02
N ALA A 168 20.21 -10.70 9.26
CA ALA A 168 18.94 -10.77 9.97
C ALA A 168 17.85 -9.90 9.31
N SER A 169 18.21 -8.74 8.74
CA SER A 169 17.27 -7.89 7.98
C SER A 169 16.71 -8.62 6.75
N ASN A 170 17.58 -9.27 5.96
CA ASN A 170 17.14 -10.07 4.82
C ASN A 170 16.36 -11.33 5.23
N VAL A 171 16.67 -11.91 6.40
CA VAL A 171 15.87 -12.99 6.98
C VAL A 171 14.48 -12.53 7.39
N CYS A 172 14.34 -11.32 7.97
CA CYS A 172 13.04 -10.72 8.27
C CYS A 172 12.20 -10.56 7.00
N TRP A 173 12.80 -10.04 5.92
CA TRP A 173 12.13 -9.92 4.62
C TRP A 173 11.75 -11.30 4.03
N ALA A 174 12.62 -12.30 4.15
CA ALA A 174 12.29 -13.65 3.72
C ALA A 174 11.10 -14.26 4.49
N PHE A 175 10.96 -13.93 5.78
CA PHE A 175 9.80 -14.32 6.58
C PHE A 175 8.50 -13.64 6.14
N SER A 176 8.53 -12.35 5.79
CA SER A 176 7.33 -11.67 5.27
C SER A 176 6.86 -12.30 3.97
N SER A 177 7.77 -12.51 3.00
CA SER A 177 7.43 -13.13 1.72
C SER A 177 6.94 -14.58 1.89
N LEU A 178 7.54 -15.35 2.82
CA LEU A 178 7.09 -16.70 3.12
C LEU A 178 5.68 -16.72 3.73
N ALA A 179 5.36 -15.74 4.58
CA ALA A 179 4.05 -15.64 5.22
C ALA A 179 2.94 -15.27 4.22
N GLU A 180 3.19 -14.28 3.35
CA GLU A 180 2.31 -13.94 2.23
C GLU A 180 2.04 -15.17 1.35
N ALA A 181 3.11 -15.81 0.88
CA ALA A 181 3.01 -17.00 0.05
C ALA A 181 2.26 -18.16 0.73
N ALA A 182 2.51 -18.39 2.02
CA ALA A 182 1.85 -19.43 2.79
C ALA A 182 0.35 -19.17 2.97
N TYR A 183 -0.03 -17.90 3.09
CA TYR A 183 -1.42 -17.49 3.23
C TYR A 183 -2.18 -17.59 1.91
N GLU A 184 -1.58 -17.13 0.80
CA GLU A 184 -2.16 -17.27 -0.54
C GLU A 184 -2.30 -18.73 -0.98
N ALA A 185 -1.36 -19.60 -0.59
CA ALA A 185 -1.41 -21.03 -0.88
C ALA A 185 -2.41 -21.81 0.01
N ALA A 186 -2.95 -21.20 1.07
CA ALA A 186 -3.87 -21.88 1.97
C ALA A 186 -5.28 -21.98 1.36
N ASP A 187 -5.90 -23.16 1.51
CA ASP A 187 -7.26 -23.37 1.05
C ASP A 187 -8.26 -22.52 1.85
N VAL A 188 -8.96 -21.63 1.15
CA VAL A 188 -10.09 -20.88 1.70
C VAL A 188 -11.37 -21.58 1.27
N ALA A 189 -12.19 -22.01 2.24
CA ALA A 189 -13.49 -22.59 1.94
C ALA A 189 -14.40 -21.55 1.27
N ASP A 190 -15.23 -21.97 0.30
CA ASP A 190 -16.09 -21.09 -0.53
C ASP A 190 -16.96 -20.08 0.27
N ASP A 191 -17.25 -20.36 1.53
CA ASP A 191 -18.08 -19.55 2.44
C ASP A 191 -17.29 -18.70 3.46
N GLN A 192 -15.96 -18.64 3.38
CA GLN A 192 -15.12 -17.93 4.36
C GLN A 192 -14.17 -16.92 3.71
N GLU A 193 -13.87 -15.84 4.43
CA GLU A 193 -12.95 -14.79 3.97
C GLU A 193 -11.47 -15.10 4.31
N GLU A 194 -11.21 -16.01 5.26
CA GLU A 194 -9.86 -16.32 5.73
C GLU A 194 -9.66 -17.84 5.93
N PRO A 195 -8.43 -18.35 5.72
CA PRO A 195 -8.12 -19.77 5.89
C PRO A 195 -8.19 -20.19 7.37
N ALA A 196 -8.66 -21.43 7.60
CA ALA A 196 -8.78 -21.97 8.96
C ALA A 196 -7.41 -22.29 9.59
N THR A 197 -6.48 -22.79 8.78
CA THR A 197 -5.10 -23.16 9.15
C THR A 197 -4.22 -23.10 7.90
N TYR A 198 -2.90 -23.06 8.09
CA TYR A 198 -1.91 -23.05 7.00
C TYR A 198 -0.58 -23.64 7.47
N CYS A 199 0.40 -23.76 6.56
CA CYS A 199 1.65 -24.47 6.83
C CYS A 199 2.52 -23.85 7.94
N LEU A 200 2.31 -22.56 8.28
CA LEU A 200 3.07 -21.89 9.35
C LEU A 200 2.38 -21.94 10.73
N SER A 201 1.12 -22.40 10.84
CA SER A 201 0.37 -22.39 12.12
C SER A 201 1.14 -23.07 13.26
N SER A 202 1.83 -24.18 12.96
CA SER A 202 2.60 -24.94 13.95
C SER A 202 3.78 -24.19 14.56
N SER A 203 4.36 -23.24 13.81
CA SER A 203 5.55 -22.49 14.18
C SER A 203 5.26 -21.01 14.42
N PHE A 204 4.02 -20.57 14.22
CA PHE A 204 3.61 -19.16 14.24
C PHE A 204 4.01 -18.43 15.53
N GLU A 205 3.67 -19.00 16.69
CA GLU A 205 4.01 -18.38 17.99
C GLU A 205 5.51 -18.23 18.17
N LEU A 206 6.30 -19.22 17.73
CA LEU A 206 7.75 -19.18 17.83
C LEU A 206 8.37 -18.13 16.91
N ILE A 207 7.87 -18.01 15.67
CA ILE A 207 8.33 -17.01 14.71
C ILE A 207 8.05 -15.60 15.24
N VAL A 208 6.82 -15.35 15.70
CA VAL A 208 6.43 -14.06 16.29
C VAL A 208 7.28 -13.71 17.51
N GLN A 209 7.52 -14.68 18.40
CA GLN A 209 8.40 -14.46 19.55
C GLN A 209 9.82 -14.09 19.10
N LYS A 210 10.37 -14.78 18.09
CA LYS A 210 11.72 -14.51 17.58
C LYS A 210 11.83 -13.17 16.90
N LEU A 211 10.81 -12.72 16.16
CA LEU A 211 10.78 -11.38 15.58
C LEU A 211 10.71 -10.29 16.65
N LEU A 212 9.90 -10.49 17.70
CA LEU A 212 9.86 -9.59 18.85
C LEU A 212 11.21 -9.50 19.58
N GLU A 213 11.90 -10.63 19.77
CA GLU A 213 13.27 -10.69 20.32
C GLU A 213 14.27 -9.96 19.40
N THR A 214 14.10 -10.07 18.08
CA THR A 214 14.95 -9.42 17.08
C THR A 214 14.77 -7.90 17.08
N ALA A 215 13.54 -7.43 17.22
CA ALA A 215 13.22 -6.01 17.31
C ALA A 215 13.84 -5.33 18.56
N ASP A 216 13.99 -6.09 19.66
CA ASP A 216 14.58 -5.61 20.92
C ASP A 216 16.11 -5.65 20.95
N ARG A 217 16.75 -6.08 19.85
CA ARG A 217 18.20 -6.17 19.80
C ARG A 217 18.86 -4.78 19.96
N PRO A 218 19.99 -4.70 20.70
CA PRO A 218 20.70 -3.45 20.92
C PRO A 218 21.35 -2.90 19.63
N ASP A 219 21.71 -3.78 18.70
CA ASP A 219 22.26 -3.45 17.38
C ASP A 219 21.17 -3.26 16.30
N GLY A 220 19.89 -3.22 16.68
CA GLY A 220 18.75 -3.11 15.77
C GLY A 220 18.71 -1.83 14.92
N HIS A 221 19.54 -0.83 15.23
CA HIS A 221 19.67 0.40 14.43
C HIS A 221 20.57 0.22 13.20
N GLN A 222 21.31 -0.88 13.08
CA GLN A 222 22.18 -1.16 11.94
C GLN A 222 21.37 -1.88 10.84
N ASN A 223 21.64 -1.56 9.57
CA ASN A 223 20.98 -2.19 8.41
C ASN A 223 19.44 -2.21 8.51
N ASN A 224 18.85 -1.21 9.17
CA ASN A 224 17.41 -1.10 9.44
C ASN A 224 16.78 -2.34 10.10
N LEU A 225 17.55 -3.15 10.84
CA LEU A 225 17.10 -4.44 11.38
C LEU A 225 15.82 -4.34 12.20
N ARG A 226 15.71 -3.31 13.05
CA ARG A 226 14.51 -3.09 13.87
C ARG A 226 13.29 -2.83 12.99
N SER A 227 13.41 -2.00 11.96
CA SER A 227 12.33 -1.72 11.01
C SER A 227 11.93 -3.00 10.28
N SER A 228 12.90 -3.74 9.72
CA SER A 228 12.63 -5.00 9.03
C SER A 228 11.98 -6.05 9.94
N ALA A 229 12.37 -6.13 11.22
CA ALA A 229 11.75 -7.04 12.19
C ALA A 229 10.29 -6.68 12.48
N TYR A 230 9.97 -5.38 12.64
CA TYR A 230 8.59 -4.93 12.83
C TYR A 230 7.75 -5.07 11.56
N GLU A 231 8.28 -4.76 10.38
CA GLU A 231 7.62 -4.98 9.09
C GLU A 231 7.31 -6.47 8.87
N SER A 232 8.29 -7.34 9.13
CA SER A 232 8.08 -8.79 9.07
C SER A 232 7.01 -9.26 10.05
N LEU A 233 7.02 -8.71 11.28
CA LEU A 233 5.99 -9.02 12.28
C LEU A 233 4.60 -8.56 11.82
N MET A 234 4.49 -7.38 11.21
CA MET A 234 3.24 -6.87 10.63
C MET A 234 2.71 -7.81 9.57
N GLU A 235 3.55 -8.22 8.63
CA GLU A 235 3.15 -9.04 7.50
C GLU A 235 2.80 -10.47 7.95
N ILE A 236 3.50 -11.03 8.94
CA ILE A 236 3.14 -12.32 9.55
C ILE A 236 1.78 -12.24 10.26
N VAL A 237 1.50 -11.18 11.00
CA VAL A 237 0.20 -11.03 11.69
C VAL A 237 -0.92 -10.86 10.67
N LYS A 238 -0.70 -10.04 9.64
CA LYS A 238 -1.66 -9.81 8.55
C LYS A 238 -1.97 -11.09 7.76
N ASN A 239 -0.97 -11.91 7.49
CA ASN A 239 -1.10 -13.16 6.74
C ASN A 239 -1.21 -14.39 7.65
N SER A 240 -1.97 -14.28 8.73
CA SER A 240 -2.19 -15.39 9.67
C SER A 240 -3.54 -16.07 9.47
N ALA A 241 -3.58 -17.39 9.67
CA ALA A 241 -4.80 -18.17 9.65
C ALA A 241 -5.60 -18.03 10.96
N LYS A 242 -6.88 -18.42 10.94
CA LYS A 242 -7.78 -18.26 12.11
C LYS A 242 -7.31 -18.96 13.37
N ASP A 243 -6.66 -20.11 13.24
CA ASP A 243 -6.10 -20.86 14.38
C ASP A 243 -4.91 -20.16 15.07
N CYS A 244 -4.30 -19.17 14.42
CA CYS A 244 -3.22 -18.35 14.97
C CYS A 244 -3.74 -17.18 15.84
N TYR A 245 -5.06 -16.97 15.89
CA TYR A 245 -5.67 -15.86 16.63
C TYR A 245 -5.23 -15.72 18.09
N PRO A 246 -5.09 -16.80 18.90
CA PRO A 246 -4.59 -16.67 20.27
C PRO A 246 -3.18 -16.08 20.37
N ALA A 247 -2.31 -16.40 19.41
CA ALA A 247 -0.97 -15.83 19.33
C ALA A 247 -1.02 -14.35 18.89
N VAL A 248 -1.91 -14.00 17.95
CA VAL A 248 -2.14 -12.60 17.55
C VAL A 248 -2.64 -11.76 18.74
N GLN A 249 -3.58 -12.28 19.54
CA GLN A 249 -4.05 -11.59 20.76
C GLN A 249 -2.91 -11.33 21.76
N LYS A 250 -2.09 -12.35 22.05
CA LYS A 250 -0.92 -12.20 22.94
C LYS A 250 0.06 -11.15 22.40
N THR A 251 0.29 -11.16 21.09
CA THR A 251 1.15 -10.19 20.40
C THR A 251 0.60 -8.77 20.50
N THR A 252 -0.73 -8.61 20.35
CA THR A 252 -1.42 -7.32 20.52
C THR A 252 -1.11 -6.70 21.87
N LEU A 253 -1.21 -7.49 22.95
CA LEU A 253 -0.93 -7.02 24.30
C LEU A 253 0.54 -6.60 24.47
N VAL A 254 1.47 -7.36 23.87
CA VAL A 254 2.91 -7.02 23.89
C VAL A 254 3.18 -5.71 23.16
N ILE A 255 2.59 -5.50 21.98
CA ILE A 255 2.76 -4.26 21.21
C ILE A 255 2.19 -3.07 21.99
N MET A 256 1.04 -3.24 22.64
CA MET A 256 0.47 -2.20 23.50
C MET A 256 1.36 -1.87 24.70
N GLU A 257 1.92 -2.88 25.36
CA GLU A 257 2.86 -2.68 26.47
C GLU A 257 4.11 -1.92 26.00
N ARG A 258 4.68 -2.31 24.85
CA ARG A 258 5.83 -1.61 24.24
C ARG A 258 5.49 -0.16 23.90
N LEU A 259 4.33 0.11 23.32
CA LEU A 259 3.88 1.47 23.02
C LEU A 259 3.81 2.32 24.29
N GLN A 260 3.28 1.77 25.39
CA GLN A 260 3.24 2.49 26.67
C GLN A 260 4.63 2.72 27.26
N GLN A 261 5.54 1.74 27.17
CA GLN A 261 6.92 1.88 27.64
C GLN A 261 7.65 2.98 26.87
N VAL A 262 7.53 3.01 25.54
CA VAL A 262 8.11 4.05 24.70
C VAL A 262 7.60 5.43 25.11
N LEU A 263 6.30 5.59 25.37
CA LEU A 263 5.74 6.87 25.85
C LEU A 263 6.23 7.32 27.24
N GLN A 264 6.89 6.44 28.01
CA GLN A 264 7.53 6.79 29.29
C GLN A 264 9.03 7.09 29.13
N MET A 265 9.65 6.62 28.04
CA MET A 265 11.08 6.78 27.76
C MET A 265 11.47 8.18 27.27
N GLU A 266 10.51 9.06 27.01
CA GLU A 266 10.75 10.45 26.58
C GLU A 266 11.75 11.19 27.52
N SER A 267 11.71 10.88 28.81
CA SER A 267 12.61 11.48 29.81
C SER A 267 14.10 11.10 29.66
N HIS A 268 14.41 10.08 28.86
CA HIS A 268 15.76 9.57 28.63
C HIS A 268 16.39 10.06 27.32
N ILE A 269 15.69 10.86 26.51
CA ILE A 269 16.20 11.40 25.25
C ILE A 269 17.24 12.50 25.57
N GLN A 270 18.52 12.23 25.28
CA GLN A 270 19.62 13.16 25.55
C GLN A 270 20.23 13.73 24.27
N SER A 271 20.23 12.98 23.17
CA SER A 271 20.81 13.39 21.89
C SER A 271 19.76 13.46 20.77
N THR A 272 20.10 14.17 19.69
CA THR A 272 19.30 14.18 18.46
C THR A 272 19.18 12.79 17.84
N SER A 273 20.23 11.96 17.94
CA SER A 273 20.21 10.57 17.47
C SER A 273 19.20 9.72 18.26
N ASP A 274 19.16 9.88 19.59
CA ASP A 274 18.18 9.17 20.43
C ASP A 274 16.76 9.58 20.06
N ARG A 275 16.55 10.87 19.72
CA ARG A 275 15.24 11.38 19.31
C ARG A 275 14.77 10.79 17.99
N ILE A 276 15.67 10.62 17.01
CA ILE A 276 15.34 9.98 15.73
C ILE A 276 14.94 8.52 15.97
N GLN A 277 15.77 7.75 16.67
CA GLN A 277 15.45 6.34 16.97
C GLN A 277 14.17 6.17 17.78
N PHE A 278 13.88 7.12 18.68
CA PHE A 278 12.64 7.17 19.44
C PHE A 278 11.42 7.38 18.53
N ASN A 279 11.49 8.36 17.63
CA ASN A 279 10.43 8.64 16.67
C ASN A 279 10.19 7.44 15.72
N ASP A 280 11.27 6.83 15.22
CA ASP A 280 11.19 5.66 14.34
C ASP A 280 10.49 4.49 15.06
N LEU A 281 10.83 4.27 16.33
CA LEU A 281 10.19 3.23 17.14
C LEU A 281 8.69 3.51 17.37
N GLN A 282 8.30 4.77 17.58
CA GLN A 282 6.89 5.14 17.69
C GLN A 282 6.12 4.89 16.39
N SER A 283 6.71 5.27 15.26
CA SER A 283 6.18 5.01 13.91
C SER A 283 5.95 3.52 13.68
N LEU A 284 6.99 2.69 13.90
CA LEU A 284 6.91 1.24 13.73
C LEU A 284 5.86 0.59 14.63
N LEU A 285 5.75 1.02 15.89
CA LEU A 285 4.73 0.50 16.81
C LEU A 285 3.32 0.90 16.38
N CYS A 286 3.12 2.11 15.86
CA CYS A 286 1.82 2.56 15.34
C CYS A 286 1.43 1.80 14.07
N ALA A 287 2.36 1.60 13.14
CA ALA A 287 2.15 0.78 11.96
C ALA A 287 1.86 -0.69 12.33
N THR A 288 2.54 -1.22 13.35
CA THR A 288 2.25 -2.57 13.88
C THR A 288 0.85 -2.65 14.46
N LEU A 289 0.46 -1.62 15.22
CA LEU A 289 -0.86 -1.53 15.82
C LEU A 289 -1.97 -1.47 14.77
N GLN A 290 -1.77 -0.77 13.64
CA GLN A 290 -2.72 -0.75 12.52
C GLN A 290 -2.99 -2.18 12.00
N ASN A 291 -1.93 -2.93 11.71
CA ASN A 291 -2.07 -4.30 11.18
C ASN A 291 -2.72 -5.26 12.17
N VAL A 292 -2.38 -5.14 13.45
CA VAL A 292 -2.98 -5.94 14.52
C VAL A 292 -4.46 -5.59 14.71
N LEU A 293 -4.82 -4.30 14.70
CA LEU A 293 -6.20 -3.84 14.86
C LEU A 293 -7.12 -4.34 13.75
N ARG A 294 -6.61 -4.50 12.52
CA ARG A 294 -7.37 -5.07 11.40
C ARG A 294 -7.64 -6.57 11.53
N LYS A 295 -6.91 -7.28 12.40
CA LYS A 295 -7.05 -8.73 12.63
C LYS A 295 -7.78 -9.10 13.91
N VAL A 296 -7.89 -8.19 14.88
CA VAL A 296 -8.63 -8.47 16.11
C VAL A 296 -10.14 -8.47 15.85
N GLN A 297 -10.84 -9.37 16.53
CA GLN A 297 -12.30 -9.38 16.53
C GLN A 297 -12.82 -8.10 17.20
N HIS A 298 -13.98 -7.63 16.74
CA HIS A 298 -14.60 -6.39 17.21
C HIS A 298 -14.78 -6.36 18.75
N GLN A 299 -15.08 -7.50 19.39
CA GLN A 299 -15.21 -7.59 20.85
C GLN A 299 -13.89 -7.36 21.60
N ASP A 300 -12.77 -7.79 21.03
CA ASP A 300 -11.44 -7.59 21.62
C ASP A 300 -10.96 -6.17 21.34
N ALA A 301 -11.21 -5.65 20.14
CA ALA A 301 -10.98 -4.25 19.80
C ALA A 301 -11.65 -3.30 20.81
N LEU A 302 -12.88 -3.60 21.21
CA LEU A 302 -13.59 -2.81 22.23
C LEU A 302 -12.87 -2.78 23.58
N GLN A 303 -12.30 -3.90 24.01
CA GLN A 303 -11.59 -4.01 25.29
C GLN A 303 -10.25 -3.27 25.28
N ILE A 304 -9.56 -3.24 24.13
CA ILE A 304 -8.25 -2.59 24.00
C ILE A 304 -8.35 -1.12 23.58
N SER A 305 -9.48 -0.69 22.99
CA SER A 305 -9.68 0.64 22.41
C SER A 305 -9.34 1.79 23.36
N ASP A 306 -9.76 1.70 24.62
CA ASP A 306 -9.53 2.75 25.62
C ASP A 306 -8.04 2.94 25.90
N VAL A 307 -7.30 1.83 25.98
CA VAL A 307 -5.86 1.82 26.24
C VAL A 307 -5.08 2.32 25.03
N VAL A 308 -5.51 1.92 23.82
CA VAL A 308 -4.93 2.40 22.56
C VAL A 308 -5.13 3.90 22.42
N MET A 309 -6.36 4.41 22.56
CA MET A 309 -6.60 5.85 22.43
C MET A 309 -5.91 6.67 23.51
N ALA A 310 -5.84 6.19 24.75
CA ALA A 310 -5.07 6.88 25.79
C ALA A 310 -3.58 7.00 25.41
N SER A 311 -3.02 5.95 24.78
CA SER A 311 -1.63 5.93 24.32
C SER A 311 -1.42 6.87 23.13
N LEU A 312 -2.29 6.82 22.12
CA LEU A 312 -2.23 7.69 20.93
C LEU A 312 -2.43 9.17 21.32
N LEU A 313 -3.39 9.49 22.19
CA LEU A 313 -3.61 10.86 22.69
C LEU A 313 -2.39 11.38 23.45
N ARG A 314 -1.76 10.56 24.28
CA ARG A 314 -0.51 10.93 24.96
C ARG A 314 0.62 11.18 23.96
N MET A 315 0.71 10.36 22.92
CA MET A 315 1.71 10.52 21.85
C MET A 315 1.55 11.84 21.10
N PHE A 316 0.32 12.26 20.79
CA PHE A 316 0.06 13.57 20.18
C PHE A 316 0.44 14.74 21.09
N GLN A 317 0.33 14.58 22.42
CA GLN A 317 0.71 15.61 23.39
C GLN A 317 2.22 15.75 23.56
N SER A 318 2.97 14.65 23.57
CA SER A 318 4.44 14.64 23.73
C SER A 318 5.17 15.05 22.45
N THR A 319 4.66 14.62 21.29
CA THR A 319 5.42 14.60 20.02
C THR A 319 5.05 15.77 19.11
N ALA A 320 4.86 16.97 19.67
CA ALA A 320 4.36 18.16 18.99
C ALA A 320 5.26 18.76 17.87
N GLY A 321 6.18 17.99 17.29
CA GLY A 321 7.06 18.45 16.22
C GLY A 321 7.77 17.36 15.41
N SER A 322 7.22 16.14 15.33
CA SER A 322 7.71 15.12 14.39
C SER A 322 6.57 14.67 13.47
N GLY A 323 6.53 15.20 12.24
CA GLY A 323 5.45 14.93 11.29
C GLY A 323 5.19 13.47 11.01
N GLY A 324 6.22 12.68 10.74
CA GLY A 324 6.06 11.24 10.44
C GLY A 324 5.38 10.47 11.58
N VAL A 325 5.72 10.76 12.83
CA VAL A 325 5.06 10.10 13.98
C VAL A 325 3.60 10.52 14.10
N GLN A 326 3.28 11.79 13.83
CA GLN A 326 1.91 12.28 13.85
C GLN A 326 1.07 11.65 12.73
N GLU A 327 1.66 11.46 11.55
CA GLU A 327 1.04 10.77 10.43
C GLU A 327 0.67 9.32 10.79
N ASP A 328 1.64 8.52 11.27
CA ASP A 328 1.40 7.13 11.67
C ASP A 328 0.40 7.02 12.84
N ALA A 329 0.43 7.99 13.76
CA ALA A 329 -0.53 8.09 14.83
C ALA A 329 -1.95 8.31 14.31
N LEU A 330 -2.12 9.21 13.34
CA LEU A 330 -3.41 9.51 12.72
C LEU A 330 -3.93 8.31 11.93
N MET A 331 -3.05 7.61 11.19
CA MET A 331 -3.41 6.37 10.50
C MET A 331 -3.82 5.25 11.47
N ALA A 332 -3.15 5.15 12.64
CA ALA A 332 -3.55 4.25 13.71
C ALA A 332 -4.93 4.61 14.29
N VAL A 333 -5.23 5.91 14.46
CA VAL A 333 -6.58 6.35 14.85
C VAL A 333 -7.59 5.99 13.76
N GLY A 334 -7.28 6.21 12.47
CA GLY A 334 -8.17 5.86 11.35
C GLY A 334 -8.54 4.38 11.35
N THR A 335 -7.53 3.51 11.52
CA THR A 335 -7.77 2.07 11.65
C THR A 335 -8.66 1.74 12.86
N LEU A 336 -8.46 2.42 14.00
CA LEU A 336 -9.32 2.21 15.16
C LEU A 336 -10.76 2.71 14.93
N VAL A 337 -10.93 3.81 14.18
CA VAL A 337 -12.25 4.34 13.78
C VAL A 337 -12.98 3.33 12.90
N GLU A 338 -12.29 2.72 11.92
CA GLU A 338 -12.86 1.68 11.06
C GLU A 338 -13.34 0.47 11.87
N VAL A 339 -12.54 0.03 12.85
CA VAL A 339 -12.83 -1.16 13.66
C VAL A 339 -13.96 -0.93 14.68
N LEU A 340 -14.04 0.26 15.30
CA LEU A 340 -15.05 0.59 16.31
C LEU A 340 -16.35 1.13 15.71
N GLY A 341 -16.30 1.72 14.51
CA GLY A 341 -17.45 2.36 13.90
C GLY A 341 -18.07 3.44 14.81
N GLY A 342 -19.38 3.36 15.04
CA GLY A 342 -20.13 4.33 15.84
C GLY A 342 -19.69 4.40 17.31
N GLU A 343 -19.04 3.37 17.85
CA GLU A 343 -18.57 3.34 19.24
C GLU A 343 -17.35 4.23 19.47
N PHE A 344 -16.69 4.72 18.41
CA PHE A 344 -15.62 5.70 18.51
C PHE A 344 -16.09 7.05 19.07
N LEU A 345 -17.40 7.33 19.05
CA LEU A 345 -17.98 8.61 19.50
C LEU A 345 -17.51 9.03 20.91
N LYS A 346 -17.24 8.07 21.81
CA LYS A 346 -16.75 8.33 23.18
C LYS A 346 -15.41 9.08 23.23
N TYR A 347 -14.60 9.04 22.17
CA TYR A 347 -13.29 9.68 22.13
C TYR A 347 -13.30 11.04 21.44
N MET A 348 -14.38 11.40 20.73
CA MET A 348 -14.41 12.59 19.87
C MET A 348 -14.11 13.89 20.62
N ASP A 349 -14.65 14.07 21.82
CA ASP A 349 -14.41 15.30 22.60
C ASP A 349 -12.94 15.46 23.00
N ALA A 350 -12.26 14.35 23.32
CA ALA A 350 -10.84 14.37 23.68
C ALA A 350 -9.92 14.43 22.44
N PHE A 351 -10.34 13.84 21.32
CA PHE A 351 -9.56 13.76 20.10
C PHE A 351 -9.67 14.99 19.20
N LYS A 352 -10.82 15.69 19.23
CA LYS A 352 -11.11 16.88 18.41
C LYS A 352 -9.98 17.92 18.36
N PRO A 353 -9.32 18.32 19.47
CA PRO A 353 -8.24 19.30 19.41
C PRO A 353 -7.07 18.85 18.53
N PHE A 354 -6.75 17.55 18.52
CA PHE A 354 -5.66 16.98 17.72
C PHE A 354 -6.04 16.88 16.25
N LEU A 355 -7.29 16.56 15.94
CA LEU A 355 -7.83 16.65 14.58
C LEU A 355 -7.69 18.08 14.03
N GLY A 356 -8.01 19.09 14.84
CA GLY A 356 -7.86 20.50 14.46
C GLY A 356 -6.40 20.93 14.26
N ILE A 357 -5.45 20.38 15.03
CA ILE A 357 -4.02 20.64 14.86
C ILE A 357 -3.52 20.04 13.54
N GLY A 358 -3.88 18.79 13.25
CA GLY A 358 -3.48 18.12 12.01
C GLY A 358 -4.01 18.83 10.76
N LEU A 359 -5.28 19.27 10.78
CA LEU A 359 -5.87 20.05 9.68
C LEU A 359 -5.18 21.40 9.48
N LYS A 360 -4.68 22.05 10.55
CA LYS A 360 -3.96 23.33 10.48
C LYS A 360 -2.47 23.19 10.16
N ASN A 361 -1.93 21.97 10.07
CA ASN A 361 -0.51 21.77 9.84
C ASN A 361 -0.18 21.88 8.33
N TYR A 362 -0.15 23.11 7.82
CA TYR A 362 0.21 23.39 6.41
C TYR A 362 1.67 23.11 6.08
N ALA A 363 2.55 23.07 7.10
CA ALA A 363 3.98 22.92 6.91
C ALA A 363 4.36 21.47 6.55
N GLU A 364 3.63 20.50 7.10
CA GLU A 364 3.83 19.08 6.85
C GLU A 364 2.60 18.50 6.15
N TYR A 365 2.61 18.54 4.82
CA TYR A 365 1.45 18.19 4.01
C TYR A 365 0.95 16.75 4.23
N GLN A 366 1.85 15.80 4.52
CA GLN A 366 1.48 14.40 4.80
C GLN A 366 0.61 14.25 6.04
N VAL A 367 0.91 14.99 7.11
CA VAL A 367 0.09 15.02 8.33
C VAL A 367 -1.29 15.59 8.03
N CYS A 368 -1.35 16.68 7.26
CA CYS A 368 -2.61 17.27 6.83
C CYS A 368 -3.44 16.28 6.00
N LEU A 369 -2.81 15.60 5.03
CA LEU A 369 -3.46 14.60 4.17
C LEU A 369 -4.05 13.44 4.98
N SER A 370 -3.26 12.83 5.86
CA SER A 370 -3.72 11.76 6.75
C SER A 370 -4.83 12.22 7.69
N THR A 371 -4.81 13.49 8.11
CA THR A 371 -5.91 14.07 8.90
C THR A 371 -7.19 14.22 8.08
N VAL A 372 -7.10 14.62 6.81
CA VAL A 372 -8.26 14.71 5.92
C VAL A 372 -8.85 13.32 5.66
N GLY A 373 -8.00 12.32 5.39
CA GLY A 373 -8.43 10.92 5.27
C GLY A 373 -9.20 10.44 6.49
N LEU A 374 -8.67 10.74 7.69
CA LEU A 374 -9.31 10.43 8.96
C LEU A 374 -10.68 11.11 9.14
N VAL A 375 -10.89 12.34 8.64
CA VAL A 375 -12.22 12.97 8.63
C VAL A 375 -13.18 12.10 7.80
N GLY A 376 -12.73 11.58 6.66
CA GLY A 376 -13.50 10.63 5.84
C GLY A 376 -13.91 9.38 6.61
N ASP A 377 -12.98 8.76 7.34
CA ASP A 377 -13.27 7.56 8.14
C ASP A 377 -14.22 7.86 9.29
N LEU A 378 -14.05 9.00 9.97
CA LEU A 378 -14.97 9.47 11.01
C LEU A 378 -16.39 9.70 10.44
N CYS A 379 -16.51 10.24 9.23
CA CYS A 379 -17.81 10.40 8.57
C CYS A 379 -18.49 9.04 8.33
N ARG A 380 -17.74 8.05 7.82
CA ARG A 380 -18.26 6.69 7.57
C ARG A 380 -18.66 5.98 8.87
N ALA A 381 -17.84 6.11 9.91
CA ALA A 381 -18.02 5.45 11.20
C ALA A 381 -19.14 6.07 12.05
N LEU A 382 -19.16 7.39 12.17
CA LEU A 382 -20.08 8.11 13.07
C LEU A 382 -21.41 8.50 12.39
N GLN A 383 -21.44 8.55 11.05
CA GLN A 383 -22.62 8.92 10.28
C GLN A 383 -23.23 10.24 10.79
N SER A 384 -24.52 10.27 11.14
CA SER A 384 -25.19 11.47 11.66
C SER A 384 -24.63 11.99 13.00
N ASN A 385 -23.88 11.18 13.74
CA ASN A 385 -23.32 11.59 15.03
C ASN A 385 -22.12 12.53 14.88
N ILE A 386 -21.55 12.69 13.67
CA ILE A 386 -20.46 13.64 13.41
C ILE A 386 -20.94 15.09 13.28
N LEU A 387 -22.24 15.32 13.07
CA LEU A 387 -22.82 16.64 12.82
C LEU A 387 -22.36 17.75 13.79
N PRO A 388 -22.26 17.52 15.12
CA PRO A 388 -21.82 18.56 16.06
C PRO A 388 -20.37 19.05 15.84
N PHE A 389 -19.56 18.27 15.13
CA PHE A 389 -18.13 18.56 14.90
C PHE A 389 -17.88 19.18 13.51
N CYS A 390 -18.88 19.13 12.62
CA CYS A 390 -18.72 19.45 11.20
C CYS A 390 -18.43 20.93 10.94
N ASP A 391 -19.05 21.86 11.66
CA ASP A 391 -18.86 23.29 11.42
C ASP A 391 -17.39 23.70 11.56
N GLU A 392 -16.70 23.18 12.59
CA GLU A 392 -15.28 23.45 12.83
C GLU A 392 -14.40 22.75 11.80
N VAL A 393 -14.65 21.47 11.50
CA VAL A 393 -13.89 20.73 10.49
C VAL A 393 -14.00 21.39 9.12
N MET A 394 -15.22 21.76 8.70
CA MET A 394 -15.45 22.43 7.42
C MET A 394 -14.78 23.80 7.36
N GLN A 395 -14.79 24.56 8.45
CA GLN A 395 -14.06 25.82 8.50
C GLN A 395 -12.57 25.60 8.22
N LEU A 396 -11.95 24.60 8.85
CA LEU A 396 -10.53 24.31 8.67
C LEU A 396 -10.21 23.80 7.26
N LEU A 397 -11.05 22.94 6.69
CA LEU A 397 -10.88 22.47 5.32
C LEU A 397 -10.98 23.61 4.29
N LEU A 398 -11.90 24.55 4.49
CA LEU A 398 -12.03 25.73 3.62
C LEU A 398 -10.84 26.70 3.79
N GLU A 399 -10.34 26.86 5.01
CA GLU A 399 -9.10 27.61 5.27
C GLU A 399 -7.91 26.95 4.53
N ASN A 400 -7.83 25.61 4.51
CA ASN A 400 -6.80 24.86 3.80
C ASN A 400 -6.82 25.09 2.29
N LEU A 401 -8.01 25.07 1.68
CA LEU A 401 -8.19 25.36 0.26
C LEU A 401 -7.78 26.79 -0.11
N GLY A 402 -8.00 27.77 0.78
CA GLY A 402 -7.68 29.17 0.54
C GLY A 402 -6.20 29.56 0.70
N VAL A 403 -5.40 28.77 1.43
CA VAL A 403 -4.01 29.13 1.80
C VAL A 403 -2.96 28.56 0.84
N SER A 404 -3.25 27.46 0.15
CA SER A 404 -2.27 26.78 -0.70
C SER A 404 -2.89 26.27 -1.99
N SER A 405 -2.31 26.65 -3.13
CA SER A 405 -2.60 26.02 -4.43
C SER A 405 -2.14 24.55 -4.52
N ALA A 406 -1.49 24.01 -3.49
CA ALA A 406 -1.03 22.61 -3.41
C ALA A 406 -2.09 21.64 -2.85
N ALA A 407 -3.24 22.18 -2.43
CA ALA A 407 -4.37 21.48 -1.83
C ALA A 407 -5.29 20.73 -2.81
N ALA A 408 -4.98 20.70 -4.11
CA ALA A 408 -5.94 20.21 -5.09
C ALA A 408 -6.13 18.67 -5.07
N GLY A 409 -5.36 17.91 -4.29
CA GLY A 409 -5.60 16.48 -4.06
C GLY A 409 -6.69 16.17 -3.02
N PHE A 410 -7.36 17.18 -2.45
CA PHE A 410 -8.30 16.94 -1.36
C PHE A 410 -9.58 16.24 -1.84
N GLN A 411 -9.69 14.95 -1.50
CA GLN A 411 -10.97 14.26 -1.36
C GLN A 411 -11.81 15.03 -0.32
N LEU A 412 -12.72 15.89 -0.77
CA LEU A 412 -13.74 16.45 0.10
C LEU A 412 -14.61 15.27 0.56
N PRO A 413 -14.63 14.92 1.87
CA PRO A 413 -15.45 13.83 2.35
C PRO A 413 -16.90 14.08 1.95
N ALA A 414 -17.55 13.02 1.46
CA ALA A 414 -18.96 12.98 1.09
C ALA A 414 -19.85 13.48 2.23
N PHE A 415 -20.07 14.79 2.31
CA PHE A 415 -20.84 15.41 3.36
C PHE A 415 -22.09 16.09 2.81
N LYS A 416 -23.08 16.17 3.69
CA LYS A 416 -24.29 16.98 3.54
C LYS A 416 -23.99 18.31 4.23
N PRO A 417 -23.38 19.32 3.57
CA PRO A 417 -22.89 20.52 4.24
C PRO A 417 -23.99 21.16 5.09
N PRO A 418 -23.66 21.65 6.29
CA PRO A 418 -24.65 22.14 7.21
C PRO A 418 -25.19 23.46 6.63
N GLY A 419 -26.38 23.36 6.02
CA GLY A 419 -27.09 24.50 5.44
C GLY A 419 -26.75 24.84 3.98
N ARG A 420 -27.61 25.67 3.40
CA ARG A 420 -27.54 26.13 1.99
C ARG A 420 -26.25 26.89 1.67
N GLU A 421 -25.66 27.58 2.65
CA GLU A 421 -24.46 28.42 2.46
C GLU A 421 -23.18 27.59 2.36
N GLY A 422 -23.02 26.54 3.18
CA GLY A 422 -21.89 25.60 3.08
C GLY A 422 -21.89 24.84 1.77
N LEU A 423 -23.08 24.42 1.29
CA LEU A 423 -23.25 23.74 0.01
C LEU A 423 -22.87 24.62 -1.19
N CYS A 424 -23.19 25.92 -1.12
CA CYS A 424 -22.83 26.88 -2.16
C CYS A 424 -21.32 27.16 -2.22
N ARG A 425 -20.64 27.23 -1.05
CA ARG A 425 -19.18 27.46 -0.99
C ARG A 425 -18.38 26.25 -1.46
N CYS A 426 -18.66 25.05 -0.93
CA CYS A 426 -18.00 23.83 -1.41
C CYS A 426 -18.13 23.69 -2.94
N HIS A 427 -19.29 24.06 -3.48
CA HIS A 427 -19.51 24.02 -4.92
C HIS A 427 -18.71 25.06 -5.72
N GLN A 428 -18.51 26.27 -5.19
CA GLN A 428 -17.67 27.29 -5.82
C GLN A 428 -16.22 26.82 -5.88
N ASP A 429 -15.71 26.26 -4.78
CA ASP A 429 -14.32 25.82 -4.69
C ASP A 429 -14.06 24.57 -5.57
N THR A 430 -14.99 23.60 -5.61
CA THR A 430 -14.89 22.45 -6.53
C THR A 430 -14.96 22.89 -8.00
N ALA A 431 -15.81 23.88 -8.32
CA ALA A 431 -15.92 24.40 -9.69
C ALA A 431 -14.67 25.17 -10.12
N GLU A 432 -14.01 25.89 -9.21
CA GLU A 432 -12.71 26.52 -9.47
C GLU A 432 -11.61 25.48 -9.71
N ALA A 433 -11.56 24.41 -8.91
CA ALA A 433 -10.61 23.31 -9.08
C ALA A 433 -10.82 22.50 -10.38
N CYS A 434 -12.05 22.44 -10.89
CA CYS A 434 -12.40 21.81 -12.17
C CYS A 434 -12.06 22.67 -13.41
N SER A 435 -11.43 23.84 -13.24
CA SER A 435 -11.05 24.71 -14.36
C SER A 435 -9.91 24.10 -15.18
N PRO A 436 -9.93 24.23 -16.52
CA PRO A 436 -8.92 23.60 -17.37
C PRO A 436 -7.52 24.16 -17.10
N LEU A 437 -6.61 23.30 -16.69
CA LEU A 437 -5.18 23.58 -16.60
C LEU A 437 -4.56 23.48 -18.01
N PRO A 438 -3.52 24.29 -18.33
CA PRO A 438 -2.90 24.27 -19.65
C PRO A 438 -2.25 22.90 -19.95
N PHE A 439 -2.17 22.53 -21.23
CA PHE A 439 -1.46 21.34 -21.74
C PHE A 439 -0.08 21.17 -21.08
N GLN A 440 0.18 20.02 -20.45
CA GLN A 440 1.44 19.76 -19.77
C GLN A 440 2.13 18.52 -20.35
N THR A 441 3.38 18.69 -20.76
CA THR A 441 4.28 17.62 -21.19
C THR A 441 4.97 16.90 -20.02
N ASP A 442 4.60 17.27 -18.78
CA ASP A 442 5.21 16.76 -17.56
C ASP A 442 4.35 15.64 -16.98
N TYR A 443 4.89 14.42 -16.96
CA TYR A 443 4.17 13.22 -16.50
C TYR A 443 3.72 13.36 -15.04
N ASP A 444 4.52 13.98 -14.17
CA ASP A 444 4.18 14.17 -12.76
C ASP A 444 2.92 15.06 -12.61
N MET A 445 2.76 16.04 -13.50
CA MET A 445 1.61 16.93 -13.48
C MET A 445 0.35 16.31 -14.10
N VAL A 446 0.52 15.36 -15.03
CA VAL A 446 -0.59 14.57 -15.58
C VAL A 446 -1.16 13.65 -14.49
N ASP A 447 -0.30 12.98 -13.72
CA ASP A 447 -0.71 12.13 -12.61
C ASP A 447 -1.44 12.94 -11.54
N TYR A 448 -0.87 14.09 -11.14
CA TYR A 448 -1.52 15.02 -10.21
C TYR A 448 -2.90 15.51 -10.70
N LEU A 449 -3.02 15.85 -12.00
CA LEU A 449 -4.28 16.28 -12.59
C LEU A 449 -5.34 15.17 -12.50
N ASN A 450 -4.95 13.92 -12.71
CA ASN A 450 -5.86 12.79 -12.60
C ASN A 450 -6.29 12.52 -11.16
N GLU A 451 -5.38 12.64 -10.18
CA GLU A 451 -5.74 12.56 -8.76
C GLU A 451 -6.75 13.66 -8.35
N LEU A 452 -6.50 14.90 -8.76
CA LEU A 452 -7.44 16.02 -8.54
C LEU A 452 -8.80 15.77 -9.21
N ARG A 453 -8.80 15.26 -10.45
CA ARG A 453 -10.03 14.90 -11.17
C ARG A 453 -10.82 13.84 -10.41
N GLU A 454 -10.15 12.78 -9.94
CA GLU A 454 -10.76 11.73 -9.13
C GLU A 454 -11.39 12.30 -7.85
N GLY A 455 -10.63 13.11 -7.09
CA GLY A 455 -11.13 13.77 -5.89
C GLY A 455 -12.36 14.67 -6.13
N CYS A 456 -12.39 15.42 -7.24
CA CYS A 456 -13.56 16.24 -7.61
C CYS A 456 -14.79 15.38 -7.94
N LEU A 457 -14.60 14.28 -8.67
CA LEU A 457 -15.69 13.38 -9.06
C LEU A 457 -16.28 12.68 -7.81
N GLU A 458 -15.42 12.19 -6.92
CA GLU A 458 -15.82 11.58 -5.64
C GLU A 458 -16.57 12.58 -4.75
N ALA A 459 -16.12 13.84 -4.69
CA ALA A 459 -16.80 14.89 -3.95
C ALA A 459 -18.23 15.11 -4.48
N TYR A 460 -18.43 15.18 -5.80
CA TYR A 460 -19.77 15.30 -6.38
C TYR A 460 -20.64 14.07 -6.12
N THR A 461 -20.09 12.86 -6.24
CA THR A 461 -20.80 11.62 -5.87
C THR A 461 -21.25 11.67 -4.41
N GLY A 462 -20.36 12.08 -3.51
CA GLY A 462 -20.66 12.23 -2.09
C GLY A 462 -21.77 13.23 -1.79
N ILE A 463 -21.71 14.42 -2.40
CA ILE A 463 -22.75 15.46 -2.25
C ILE A 463 -24.09 14.95 -2.78
N ILE A 464 -24.12 14.33 -3.96
CA ILE A 464 -25.36 13.88 -4.59
C ILE A 464 -25.99 12.76 -3.77
N GLN A 465 -25.24 11.73 -3.38
CA GLN A 465 -25.75 10.63 -2.57
C GLN A 465 -26.18 11.10 -1.18
N GLY A 466 -25.38 11.95 -0.52
CA GLY A 466 -25.72 12.51 0.80
C GLY A 466 -26.99 13.37 0.80
N LEU A 467 -27.26 14.11 -0.28
CA LEU A 467 -28.49 14.89 -0.42
C LEU A 467 -29.69 14.07 -0.88
N LYS A 468 -29.47 13.02 -1.68
CA LYS A 468 -30.50 12.10 -2.17
C LYS A 468 -31.07 11.26 -1.02
N GLY A 469 -30.21 10.83 -0.08
CA GLY A 469 -30.57 9.96 1.04
C GLY A 469 -30.71 8.48 0.65
N ASP A 470 -30.80 7.61 1.66
CA ASP A 470 -30.76 6.14 1.50
C ASP A 470 -32.11 5.48 1.21
N GLN A 471 -33.20 6.28 1.16
CA GLN A 471 -34.55 5.75 0.90
C GLN A 471 -34.82 5.65 -0.61
N GLU A 472 -35.79 4.80 -0.99
CA GLU A 472 -36.19 4.62 -2.40
C GLU A 472 -36.66 5.94 -3.06
N ASN A 473 -37.18 6.87 -2.26
CA ASN A 473 -37.60 8.18 -2.75
C ASN A 473 -36.46 9.19 -2.64
N VAL A 474 -36.17 9.86 -3.74
CA VAL A 474 -35.18 10.94 -3.82
C VAL A 474 -35.59 12.10 -2.90
N HIS A 475 -34.72 12.44 -1.94
CA HIS A 475 -34.98 13.55 -1.03
C HIS A 475 -34.93 14.91 -1.77
N PRO A 476 -35.84 15.85 -1.47
CA PRO A 476 -35.93 17.13 -2.20
C PRO A 476 -34.66 17.98 -2.17
N ASP A 477 -33.81 17.81 -1.17
CA ASP A 477 -32.55 18.56 -1.02
C ASP A 477 -31.59 18.37 -2.21
N VAL A 478 -31.66 17.24 -2.92
CA VAL A 478 -30.82 17.02 -4.10
C VAL A 478 -31.13 18.04 -5.21
N MET A 479 -32.33 18.62 -5.22
CA MET A 479 -32.72 19.68 -6.16
C MET A 479 -31.89 20.96 -6.00
N LEU A 480 -31.18 21.14 -4.88
CA LEU A 480 -30.22 22.23 -4.72
C LEU A 480 -29.03 22.12 -5.68
N VAL A 481 -28.68 20.90 -6.10
CA VAL A 481 -27.57 20.61 -7.02
C VAL A 481 -28.04 20.53 -8.47
N GLN A 482 -29.35 20.45 -8.71
CA GLN A 482 -29.92 20.36 -10.07
C GLN A 482 -29.36 21.40 -11.06
N PRO A 483 -29.21 22.70 -10.70
CA PRO A 483 -28.70 23.71 -11.62
C PRO A 483 -27.24 23.48 -12.07
N ARG A 484 -26.52 22.56 -11.41
CA ARG A 484 -25.10 22.30 -11.60
C ARG A 484 -24.83 21.02 -12.40
N VAL A 485 -25.86 20.22 -12.66
CA VAL A 485 -25.76 18.96 -13.42
C VAL A 485 -25.14 19.19 -14.81
N GLU A 486 -25.48 20.31 -15.47
CA GLU A 486 -24.91 20.64 -16.78
C GLU A 486 -23.40 20.88 -16.74
N PHE A 487 -22.90 21.55 -15.69
CA PHE A 487 -21.47 21.75 -15.47
C PHE A 487 -20.75 20.43 -15.21
N ILE A 488 -21.29 19.59 -14.31
CA ILE A 488 -20.71 18.29 -13.95
C ILE A 488 -20.59 17.40 -15.20
N LEU A 489 -21.65 17.32 -16.01
CA LEU A 489 -21.59 16.56 -17.27
C LEU A 489 -20.63 17.18 -18.28
N SER A 490 -20.46 18.50 -18.29
CA SER A 490 -19.44 19.16 -19.12
C SER A 490 -18.03 18.85 -18.69
N TYR A 491 -17.80 18.74 -17.39
CA TYR A 491 -16.51 18.38 -16.83
C TYR A 491 -16.16 16.94 -17.19
N ILE A 492 -17.09 16.00 -17.05
CA ILE A 492 -16.90 14.60 -17.45
C ILE A 492 -16.65 14.47 -18.96
N ASP A 493 -17.37 15.24 -19.78
CA ASP A 493 -17.19 15.28 -21.24
C ASP A 493 -15.81 15.83 -21.63
N HIS A 494 -15.28 16.80 -20.87
CA HIS A 494 -13.91 17.29 -21.06
C HIS A 494 -12.87 16.23 -20.68
N ILE A 495 -13.05 15.56 -19.53
CA ILE A 495 -12.18 14.44 -19.11
C ILE A 495 -12.16 13.35 -20.17
N ALA A 496 -13.33 12.99 -20.72
CA ALA A 496 -13.44 11.96 -21.75
C ALA A 496 -12.75 12.31 -23.08
N GLY A 497 -12.44 13.59 -23.31
CA GLY A 497 -11.67 14.04 -24.48
C GLY A 497 -10.17 14.14 -24.26
N ASP A 498 -9.71 13.92 -23.02
CA ASP A 498 -8.29 13.77 -22.70
C ASP A 498 -7.85 12.35 -23.06
N GLU A 499 -6.63 12.15 -23.58
CA GLU A 499 -6.11 10.80 -23.84
C GLU A 499 -5.38 10.22 -22.61
N ASP A 500 -5.01 11.08 -21.65
CA ASP A 500 -4.18 10.74 -20.50
C ASP A 500 -4.99 10.48 -19.21
N HIS A 501 -6.29 10.16 -19.30
CA HIS A 501 -7.10 9.83 -18.11
C HIS A 501 -6.79 8.41 -17.57
N THR A 502 -6.83 8.27 -16.24
CA THR A 502 -6.60 6.98 -15.58
C THR A 502 -7.87 6.14 -15.46
N ASP A 503 -7.71 4.83 -15.28
CA ASP A 503 -8.82 3.89 -15.00
C ASP A 503 -9.64 4.29 -13.75
N GLY A 504 -9.00 4.96 -12.77
CA GLY A 504 -9.63 5.50 -11.56
C GLY A 504 -10.59 6.65 -11.87
N VAL A 505 -10.14 7.62 -12.68
CA VAL A 505 -10.96 8.73 -13.16
C VAL A 505 -12.16 8.21 -13.98
N VAL A 506 -11.94 7.23 -14.87
CA VAL A 506 -13.03 6.59 -15.63
C VAL A 506 -14.06 5.93 -14.69
N ALA A 507 -13.60 5.26 -13.63
CA ALA A 507 -14.45 4.60 -12.65
C ALA A 507 -15.32 5.62 -11.88
N CYS A 508 -14.71 6.69 -11.37
CA CYS A 508 -15.39 7.73 -10.61
C CYS A 508 -16.36 8.54 -11.50
N ALA A 509 -15.98 8.86 -12.74
CA ALA A 509 -16.86 9.51 -13.71
C ALA A 509 -18.08 8.63 -14.04
N ALA A 510 -17.87 7.33 -14.26
CA ALA A 510 -18.95 6.38 -14.49
C ALA A 510 -19.90 6.28 -13.28
N GLY A 511 -19.34 6.18 -12.06
CA GLY A 511 -20.11 6.20 -10.81
C GLY A 511 -21.00 7.45 -10.72
N LEU A 512 -20.40 8.63 -10.91
CA LEU A 512 -21.10 9.90 -10.86
C LEU A 512 -22.22 10.03 -11.90
N ILE A 513 -22.02 9.53 -13.14
CA ILE A 513 -23.09 9.49 -14.16
C ILE A 513 -24.26 8.64 -13.68
N GLY A 514 -23.99 7.47 -13.10
CA GLY A 514 -25.04 6.61 -12.57
C GLY A 514 -25.77 7.26 -11.38
N ASP A 515 -25.05 7.94 -10.50
CA ASP A 515 -25.62 8.68 -9.37
C ASP A 515 -26.56 9.78 -9.85
N LEU A 516 -26.11 10.59 -10.83
CA LEU A 516 -26.93 11.62 -11.50
C LEU A 516 -28.20 11.02 -12.11
N CYS A 517 -28.09 9.87 -12.78
CA CYS A 517 -29.26 9.18 -13.35
C CYS A 517 -30.27 8.80 -12.26
N THR A 518 -29.82 8.29 -11.13
CA THR A 518 -30.71 7.90 -10.03
C THR A 518 -31.29 9.09 -9.26
N ALA A 519 -30.58 10.22 -9.23
CA ALA A 519 -30.98 11.42 -8.49
C ALA A 519 -31.93 12.34 -9.29
N PHE A 520 -31.65 12.57 -10.58
CA PHE A 520 -32.34 13.57 -11.40
C PHE A 520 -33.13 12.97 -12.57
N GLY A 521 -33.03 11.66 -12.81
CA GLY A 521 -33.86 10.95 -13.77
C GLY A 521 -33.67 11.39 -15.22
N LYS A 522 -34.78 11.48 -15.96
CA LYS A 522 -34.82 11.56 -17.43
C LYS A 522 -34.18 12.83 -18.02
N ASP A 523 -34.05 13.89 -17.23
CA ASP A 523 -33.40 15.13 -17.68
C ASP A 523 -31.89 14.94 -17.90
N VAL A 524 -31.25 14.05 -17.12
CA VAL A 524 -29.84 13.69 -17.29
C VAL A 524 -29.60 12.96 -18.61
N LEU A 525 -30.54 12.09 -19.01
CA LEU A 525 -30.42 11.33 -20.26
C LEU A 525 -30.23 12.24 -21.47
N LYS A 526 -31.01 13.33 -21.56
CA LYS A 526 -30.91 14.28 -22.68
C LYS A 526 -29.56 15.00 -22.70
N LEU A 527 -29.04 15.34 -21.52
CA LEU A 527 -27.76 16.04 -21.39
C LEU A 527 -26.58 15.11 -21.71
N VAL A 528 -26.67 13.84 -21.34
CA VAL A 528 -25.67 12.81 -21.68
C VAL A 528 -25.70 12.48 -23.17
N GLU A 529 -26.88 12.29 -23.77
CA GLU A 529 -27.00 12.00 -25.22
C GLU A 529 -26.50 13.18 -26.09
N ALA A 530 -26.47 14.41 -25.56
CA ALA A 530 -25.89 15.57 -26.23
C ALA A 530 -24.35 15.60 -26.24
N ARG A 531 -23.69 14.73 -25.45
CA ARG A 531 -22.24 14.73 -25.20
C ARG A 531 -21.64 13.37 -25.58
N PRO A 532 -21.17 13.19 -26.83
CA PRO A 532 -20.80 11.89 -27.35
C PRO A 532 -19.58 11.27 -26.66
N MET A 533 -18.64 12.08 -26.14
CA MET A 533 -17.43 11.57 -25.48
C MET A 533 -17.76 10.77 -24.23
N ILE A 534 -18.84 11.13 -23.52
CA ILE A 534 -19.31 10.37 -22.35
C ILE A 534 -19.67 8.92 -22.74
N HIS A 535 -20.23 8.70 -23.94
CA HIS A 535 -20.53 7.34 -24.41
C HIS A 535 -19.27 6.54 -24.76
N GLU A 536 -18.23 7.19 -25.24
CA GLU A 536 -16.92 6.58 -25.49
C GLU A 536 -16.25 6.19 -24.18
N LEU A 537 -16.22 7.10 -23.19
CA LEU A 537 -15.72 6.85 -21.83
C LEU A 537 -16.40 5.64 -21.17
N LEU A 538 -17.73 5.55 -21.21
CA LEU A 538 -18.47 4.39 -20.68
C LEU A 538 -18.20 3.11 -21.47
N THR A 539 -17.81 3.21 -22.74
CA THR A 539 -17.44 2.04 -23.57
C THR A 539 -16.04 1.56 -23.26
N GLU A 540 -15.11 2.48 -23.06
CA GLU A 540 -13.76 2.23 -22.57
C GLU A 540 -13.79 1.56 -21.20
N GLY A 541 -14.50 2.15 -20.22
CA GLY A 541 -14.59 1.59 -18.88
C GLY A 541 -15.15 0.16 -18.84
N ARG A 542 -16.08 -0.20 -19.73
CA ARG A 542 -16.59 -1.59 -19.85
C ARG A 542 -15.58 -2.58 -20.41
N ARG A 543 -14.54 -2.10 -21.09
CA ARG A 543 -13.43 -2.89 -21.63
C ARG A 543 -12.19 -2.87 -20.74
N SER A 544 -12.18 -2.04 -19.70
CA SER A 544 -11.09 -1.97 -18.72
C SER A 544 -10.80 -3.33 -18.07
N LYS A 545 -9.52 -3.57 -17.78
CA LYS A 545 -9.04 -4.73 -17.02
C LYS A 545 -9.33 -4.58 -15.53
N THR A 546 -9.54 -3.35 -15.07
CA THR A 546 -9.82 -3.02 -13.67
C THR A 546 -11.28 -3.35 -13.32
N ASN A 547 -11.49 -4.27 -12.37
CA ASN A 547 -12.82 -4.77 -12.00
C ASN A 547 -13.79 -3.66 -11.53
N LYS A 548 -13.29 -2.71 -10.72
CA LYS A 548 -14.08 -1.56 -10.23
C LYS A 548 -14.60 -0.71 -11.39
N THR A 549 -13.70 -0.30 -12.30
CA THR A 549 -14.02 0.50 -13.49
C THR A 549 -15.06 -0.18 -14.37
N LYS A 550 -14.85 -1.47 -14.66
CA LYS A 550 -15.79 -2.28 -15.47
C LYS A 550 -17.17 -2.38 -14.84
N THR A 551 -17.24 -2.58 -13.53
CA THR A 551 -18.49 -2.71 -12.78
C THR A 551 -19.27 -1.40 -12.79
N LEU A 552 -18.61 -0.28 -12.45
CA LEU A 552 -19.25 1.05 -12.42
C LEU A 552 -19.69 1.51 -13.81
N ALA A 553 -18.86 1.32 -14.85
CA ALA A 553 -19.23 1.66 -16.22
C ALA A 553 -20.41 0.82 -16.73
N THR A 554 -20.47 -0.46 -16.37
CA THR A 554 -21.59 -1.35 -16.71
C THR A 554 -22.87 -0.91 -15.98
N TRP A 555 -22.75 -0.57 -14.70
CA TRP A 555 -23.86 -0.09 -13.89
C TRP A 555 -24.42 1.25 -14.41
N ALA A 556 -23.57 2.24 -14.66
CA ALA A 556 -23.97 3.54 -15.20
C ALA A 556 -24.68 3.40 -16.56
N THR A 557 -24.15 2.52 -17.44
CA THR A 557 -24.79 2.20 -18.73
C THR A 557 -26.17 1.57 -18.52
N LYS A 558 -26.35 0.74 -17.50
CA LYS A 558 -27.64 0.13 -17.15
C LYS A 558 -28.64 1.18 -16.66
N GLU A 559 -28.22 2.11 -15.80
CA GLU A 559 -29.10 3.19 -15.31
C GLU A 559 -29.55 4.13 -16.45
N LEU A 560 -28.64 4.53 -17.35
CA LEU A 560 -29.01 5.30 -18.55
C LEU A 560 -30.04 4.58 -19.42
N ARG A 561 -29.90 3.26 -19.60
CA ARG A 561 -30.87 2.44 -20.35
C ARG A 561 -32.23 2.36 -19.66
N LYS A 562 -32.27 2.27 -18.33
CA LYS A 562 -33.54 2.30 -17.58
C LYS A 562 -34.30 3.60 -17.84
N LEU A 563 -33.61 4.73 -17.81
CA LEU A 563 -34.22 6.05 -18.09
C LEU A 563 -34.76 6.16 -19.52
N LYS A 564 -34.08 5.54 -20.49
CA LYS A 564 -34.54 5.50 -21.90
C LYS A 564 -35.83 4.68 -22.07
N ASN A 565 -35.97 3.63 -21.26
CA ASN A 565 -37.11 2.72 -21.29
C ASN A 565 -38.26 3.14 -20.34
N GLN A 566 -38.02 4.11 -19.45
CA GLN A 566 -39.06 4.72 -18.62
C GLN A 566 -39.90 5.68 -19.46
N ALA A 567 -41.21 5.39 -19.56
CA ALA A 567 -42.19 6.15 -20.32
C ALA A 567 -42.24 7.63 -19.88
#